data_AF-A0A0B6Y567-F1
#
_entry.id   AF-A0A0B6Y567-F1
#
_cell.length_a   1.000
_cell.length_b   1.000
_cell.length_c   1.000
_cell.angle_alpha   90.00
_cell.angle_beta   90.00
_cell.angle_gamma   90.00
#
_symmetry.space_group_name_H-M   'P 1'
#
loop_
_entity.id
_entity.type
_entity.pdbx_description
1 polymer ?
#
loop_
_entity_poly.entity_id
_entity_poly.type
_entity_poly.pdbx_seq_one_letter_code
_entity_poly.pdbx_strand_id
1 'polypeptide(L)'
;DHIGNLNNAFNIADKHLGIAKILDAEDVDVNRPDEKIIVTYVASYYHHFAKMKSEMTGGKRIAKIVGMMNDVEKMQDDYAG
;
A
#
# COMPACT_ATOMS: atom_id res chain seq x y z
N ASP A 1 2.59 -11.16 25.23
CA ASP A 1 1.98 -9.92 25.73
C ASP A 1 1.16 -9.31 24.60
N HIS A 2 -0.16 -9.22 24.76
CA HIS A 2 -1.08 -8.82 23.69
C HIS A 2 -1.07 -7.29 23.47
N ILE A 3 -1.09 -6.51 24.56
CA ILE A 3 -0.91 -5.05 24.55
C ILE A 3 0.40 -4.65 23.87
N GLY A 4 1.51 -5.29 24.25
CA GLY A 4 2.82 -5.03 23.63
C GLY A 4 2.83 -5.27 22.13
N ASN A 5 2.14 -6.32 21.66
CA ASN A 5 2.02 -6.62 20.23
C ASN A 5 1.18 -5.57 19.49
N LEU A 6 0.06 -5.14 20.06
CA LEU A 6 -0.80 -4.10 19.48
C LEU A 6 -0.04 -2.78 19.36
N ASN A 7 0.59 -2.34 20.44
CA ASN A 7 1.41 -1.13 20.44
C ASN A 7 2.55 -1.19 19.41
N ASN A 8 3.21 -2.34 19.29
CA ASN A 8 4.24 -2.53 18.27
C ASN A 8 3.65 -2.42 16.85
N ALA A 9 2.51 -3.08 16.58
CA ALA A 9 1.85 -3.03 15.28
C ALA A 9 1.43 -1.61 14.91
N PHE A 10 0.86 -0.85 15.85
CA PHE A 10 0.46 0.55 15.67
C PHE A 10 1.68 1.45 15.41
N ASN A 11 2.77 1.24 16.16
CA ASN A 11 4.01 1.99 15.96
C ASN A 11 4.66 1.72 14.60
N ILE A 12 4.66 0.47 14.14
CA ILE A 12 5.19 0.10 12.82
C ILE A 12 4.34 0.75 11.72
N ALA A 13 3.02 0.71 11.86
CA ALA A 13 2.11 1.28 10.87
C ALA A 13 2.28 2.80 10.71
N ASP A 14 2.47 3.51 11.81
CA ASP A 14 2.71 4.95 11.80
C ASP A 14 4.08 5.29 11.19
N LYS A 15 5.14 4.65 11.68
CA LYS A 15 6.51 4.95 11.26
C LYS A 15 6.83 4.56 9.83
N HIS A 16 6.27 3.45 9.35
CA HIS A 16 6.65 2.86 8.05
C HIS A 16 5.56 2.94 6.99
N LEU A 17 4.28 2.98 7.38
CA LEU A 17 3.16 3.02 6.45
C LEU A 17 2.46 4.38 6.42
N GLY A 18 2.77 5.28 7.37
CA GLY A 18 2.09 6.57 7.53
C GLY A 18 0.64 6.43 7.96
N ILE A 19 0.25 5.30 8.57
CA ILE A 19 -1.09 5.06 9.10
C ILE A 19 -1.10 5.56 10.56
N ALA A 20 -1.81 6.66 10.81
CA ALA A 20 -1.84 7.30 12.11
C ALA A 20 -2.39 6.38 13.21
N LYS A 21 -1.75 6.41 14.39
CA LYS A 21 -2.19 5.66 15.58
C LYS A 21 -3.42 6.30 16.20
N ILE A 22 -4.59 5.88 15.74
CA ILE A 22 -5.88 6.38 16.24
C ILE A 22 -6.51 5.45 17.29
N LEU A 23 -5.88 4.32 17.58
CA LEU A 23 -6.35 3.32 18.54
C LEU A 23 -5.36 3.19 19.70
N ASP A 24 -5.90 3.07 20.90
CA ASP A 24 -5.15 2.67 22.08
C ASP A 24 -5.24 1.15 22.26
N ALA A 25 -4.10 0.51 22.54
CA ALA A 25 -4.03 -0.96 22.66
C ALA A 25 -4.94 -1.49 23.77
N GLU A 26 -5.14 -0.73 24.83
CA GLU A 26 -6.00 -1.07 25.97
C GLU A 26 -7.49 -1.07 25.59
N ASP A 27 -7.91 -0.20 24.66
CA ASP A 27 -9.29 -0.15 24.16
C ASP A 27 -9.60 -1.27 23.15
N VAL A 28 -8.56 -1.84 22.57
CA VAL A 28 -8.65 -2.95 21.61
C VAL A 28 -8.54 -4.31 22.32
N ASP A 29 -7.70 -4.42 23.34
CA ASP A 29 -7.50 -5.64 24.13
C ASP A 29 -8.58 -5.83 25.20
N VAL A 30 -9.83 -5.83 24.77
CA VAL A 30 -11.00 -6.09 25.60
C VAL A 30 -11.84 -7.19 24.96
N ASN A 31 -12.73 -7.81 25.73
CA ASN A 31 -13.59 -8.90 25.24
C ASN A 31 -14.41 -8.52 23.98
N ARG A 32 -14.80 -7.24 23.86
CA ARG A 32 -15.61 -6.72 22.76
C ARG A 32 -15.21 -5.27 22.44
N PRO A 33 -14.21 -5.06 21.58
CA PRO A 33 -13.86 -3.72 21.12
C PRO A 33 -14.94 -3.16 20.19
N ASP A 34 -14.95 -1.85 19.97
CA ASP A 34 -15.88 -1.22 19.03
C ASP A 34 -15.56 -1.64 17.59
N GLU A 35 -16.48 -2.39 16.97
CA GLU A 35 -16.32 -2.95 15.63
C GLU A 35 -16.10 -1.86 14.57
N LYS A 36 -16.79 -0.72 14.66
CA LYS A 36 -16.67 0.34 13.64
C LYS A 36 -15.28 0.96 13.70
N ILE A 37 -14.75 1.16 14.90
CA ILE A 37 -13.42 1.70 15.12
C ILE A 37 -12.35 0.72 14.59
N ILE A 38 -12.46 -0.57 14.92
CA ILE A 38 -11.56 -1.61 14.41
C ILE A 38 -11.60 -1.68 12.88
N VAL A 39 -12.80 -1.73 12.28
CA VAL A 39 -12.97 -1.78 10.82
C VAL A 39 -12.37 -0.55 10.15
N THR A 40 -12.59 0.64 10.73
CA THR A 40 -12.03 1.89 10.19
C THR A 40 -10.50 1.86 10.18
N TYR A 41 -9.89 1.34 11.25
CA TYR A 41 -8.44 1.23 11.32
C TYR A 41 -7.90 0.19 10.32
N VAL A 42 -8.54 -0.98 10.23
CA VAL A 42 -8.19 -2.01 9.23
C VAL A 42 -8.36 -1.48 7.79
N ALA A 43 -9.39 -0.68 7.52
CA ALA A 43 -9.59 -0.04 6.22
C ALA A 43 -8.45 0.92 5.86
N SER A 44 -7.83 1.57 6.85
CA SER A 44 -6.67 2.44 6.63
C SER A 44 -5.46 1.64 6.10
N TYR A 45 -5.22 0.42 6.61
CA TYR A 45 -4.22 -0.50 6.02
C TYR A 45 -4.59 -0.90 4.60
N TYR A 46 -5.85 -1.25 4.38
CA TYR A 46 -6.32 -1.64 3.04
C TYR A 46 -6.05 -0.51 2.02
N HIS A 47 -6.39 0.73 2.36
CA HIS A 47 -6.15 1.87 1.49
C HIS A 47 -4.67 2.09 1.19
N HIS A 48 -3.81 1.99 2.21
CA HIS A 48 -2.36 2.10 2.02
C HIS A 48 -1.84 1.04 1.04
N PHE A 49 -2.15 -0.25 1.27
CA PHE A 49 -1.64 -1.32 0.42
C PHE A 49 -2.28 -1.34 -0.98
N ALA A 50 -3.55 -0.94 -1.10
CA ALA A 50 -4.21 -0.79 -2.40
C ALA A 50 -3.55 0.31 -3.24
N LYS A 51 -3.22 1.46 -2.62
CA LYS A 51 -2.47 2.54 -3.26
C LYS A 51 -1.10 2.06 -3.74
N MET A 52 -0.33 1.41 -2.87
CA MET A 52 1.00 0.88 -3.21
C MET A 52 0.94 -0.12 -4.38
N LYS A 53 -0.07 -1.00 -4.40
CA LYS A 53 -0.31 -1.92 -5.53
C LYS A 53 -0.62 -1.16 -6.82
N SER A 54 -1.46 -0.14 -6.75
CA SER A 54 -1.82 0.69 -7.91
C SER A 54 -0.60 1.39 -8.49
N GLU A 55 0.21 2.03 -7.66
CA GLU A 55 1.46 2.69 -8.06
C GLU A 55 2.43 1.72 -8.75
N MET A 56 2.61 0.52 -8.19
CA MET A 56 3.45 -0.52 -8.81
C MET A 56 2.92 -0.95 -10.19
N THR A 57 1.60 -1.04 -10.36
CA THR A 57 1.01 -1.33 -11.68
C THR A 57 1.14 -0.16 -12.66
N GLY A 58 1.12 1.08 -12.17
CA GLY A 58 1.38 2.28 -12.97
C GLY A 58 2.79 2.26 -13.57
N GLY A 59 3.80 1.95 -12.75
CA GLY A 59 5.18 1.82 -13.23
C GLY A 59 5.35 0.75 -14.31
N LYS A 60 4.71 -0.41 -14.16
CA LYS A 60 4.71 -1.48 -15.19
C LYS A 60 4.07 -1.02 -16.51
N ARG A 61 3.01 -0.20 -16.45
CA ARG A 61 2.35 0.34 -17.66
C ARG A 61 3.27 1.32 -18.39
N ILE A 62 3.94 2.21 -17.67
CA ILE A 62 4.91 3.15 -18.26
C ILE A 62 6.05 2.38 -18.94
N ALA A 63 6.64 1.41 -18.26
CA ALA A 63 7.72 0.60 -18.82
C ALA A 63 7.29 -0.11 -20.11
N LYS A 64 6.06 -0.62 -20.17
CA LYS A 64 5.50 -1.25 -21.38
C LYS A 64 5.37 -0.26 -22.54
N ILE A 65 4.90 0.96 -22.29
CA ILE A 65 4.77 2.00 -23.32
C ILE A 65 6.14 2.40 -23.86
N VAL A 66 7.13 2.59 -22.99
CA VAL A 66 8.51 2.90 -23.39
C VAL A 66 9.10 1.77 -24.25
N GLY A 67 8.87 0.52 -23.88
CA GLY A 67 9.29 -0.63 -24.70
C GLY A 67 8.67 -0.62 -26.11
N MET A 68 7.36 -0.35 -26.20
CA MET A 68 6.67 -0.23 -27.49
C MET A 68 7.23 0.90 -28.36
N MET A 69 7.59 2.04 -27.76
CA MET A 69 8.20 3.16 -28.49
C MET A 69 9.55 2.78 -29.09
N ASN A 70 10.43 2.14 -28.29
CA ASN A 70 11.72 1.65 -28.77
C ASN A 70 11.57 0.61 -29.90
N ASP A 71 10.55 -0.26 -29.82
CA ASP A 71 10.28 -1.24 -30.87
C ASP A 71 9.80 -0.57 -32.17
N VAL A 72 8.97 0.48 -32.06
CA VAL A 72 8.52 1.27 -33.22
C VAL A 72 9.69 2.01 -33.88
N GLU A 73 10.59 2.62 -33.10
CA GLU A 73 11.79 3.28 -33.64
C GLU A 73 12.67 2.31 -34.42
N LYS A 74 12.93 1.11 -33.88
CA LYS A 74 13.68 0.07 -34.58
C LYS A 74 13.02 -0.35 -35.89
N MET A 75 11.69 -0.53 -35.89
CA MET A 75 10.98 -0.87 -37.11
C MET A 75 11.12 0.24 -38.16
N GLN A 76 11.05 1.51 -37.78
CA GLN A 76 11.24 2.63 -38.70
C GLN A 76 12.65 2.63 -39.31
N ASP A 77 13.68 2.40 -38.50
CA ASP A 77 15.07 2.31 -38.96
C ASP A 77 15.25 1.14 -39.94
N ASP A 78 14.67 -0.04 -39.64
CA ASP A 78 14.72 -1.22 -40.51
C ASP A 78 14.01 -1.00 -41.86
N TYR A 79 12.98 -0.14 -41.92
CA TYR A 79 12.32 0.25 -43.19
C TYR A 79 13.07 1.35 -43.95
N ALA A 80 13.93 2.11 -43.27
CA ALA A 80 14.67 3.23 -43.86
C ALA A 80 16.03 2.81 -44.45
N GLY A 81 16.55 1.63 -44.08
CA GLY A 81 17.73 0.98 -44.68
C GLY A 81 17.39 0.09 -45.88
#